data_AF-A0A1B6GGW6-F1
#
_entry.id   AF-A0A1B6GGW6-F1
#
_cell.length_a   1.000
_cell.length_b   1.000
_cell.length_c   1.000
_cell.angle_alpha   90.00
_cell.angle_beta   90.00
_cell.angle_gamma   90.00
#
_symmetry.space_group_name_H-M   'P 1'
#
loop_
_entity.id
_entity.type
_entity.pdbx_description
1 polymer ?
#
loop_
_entity_poly.entity_id
_entity_poly.type
_entity_poly.pdbx_seq_one_letter_code
_entity_poly.pdbx_strand_id
1 'polypeptide(L)'
;VFSEETGPGTLLLLYSAVATRGTENTQRDLEVEKGYLVTGAEEGSLCIVTLMLTGRATPYLHNGVVYVGDEEHYAVPQYGILARSEVGFLLYEEGVEERMPGS
;
A
#
# COMPACT_ATOMS: atom_id res chain seq x y z
N VAL A 1 22.64 22.72 -17.70
CA VAL A 1 23.17 21.69 -16.78
C VAL A 1 22.31 21.75 -15.54
N PHE A 2 21.61 20.68 -15.19
CA PHE A 2 20.91 20.64 -13.89
C PHE A 2 21.98 20.51 -12.82
N SER A 3 22.03 21.46 -11.90
CA SER A 3 22.87 21.37 -10.71
C SER A 3 22.28 20.29 -9.82
N GLU A 4 23.05 19.25 -9.49
CA GLU A 4 22.66 18.21 -8.54
C GLU A 4 22.62 18.78 -7.12
N GLU A 5 21.61 19.59 -6.81
CA GLU A 5 21.23 19.89 -5.44
C GLU A 5 20.02 19.03 -5.10
N THR A 6 20.28 17.90 -4.45
CA THR A 6 19.24 16.98 -3.97
C THR A 6 18.46 17.65 -2.84
N GLY A 7 17.33 18.29 -3.17
CA GLY A 7 16.47 18.95 -2.20
C GLY A 7 15.62 17.95 -1.39
N PRO A 8 15.18 18.31 -0.15
CA PRO A 8 14.39 17.43 0.72
C PRO A 8 12.92 17.29 0.30
N GLY A 9 12.54 17.79 -0.89
CA GLY A 9 11.15 17.94 -1.32
C GLY A 9 10.33 16.65 -1.24
N THR A 10 10.90 15.52 -1.69
CA THR A 10 10.24 14.21 -1.62
C THR A 10 9.98 13.76 -0.18
N LEU A 11 10.91 14.01 0.74
CA LEU A 11 10.74 13.70 2.15
C LEU A 11 9.65 14.58 2.78
N LEU A 12 9.65 15.88 2.47
CA LEU A 12 8.62 16.80 2.95
C LEU A 12 7.23 16.41 2.42
N LEU A 13 7.14 15.98 1.17
CA LEU A 13 5.91 15.49 0.57
C LEU A 13 5.41 14.23 1.31
N LEU A 14 6.30 13.27 1.57
CA LEU A 14 5.97 12.07 2.32
C LEU A 14 5.49 12.39 3.75
N TYR A 15 6.19 13.27 4.46
CA TYR A 15 5.77 13.74 5.78
C TYR A 15 4.41 14.43 5.72
N SER A 16 4.16 15.22 4.68
CA SER A 16 2.87 15.90 4.48
C SER A 16 1.73 14.89 4.26
N ALA A 17 1.97 13.82 3.50
CA ALA A 17 1.00 12.75 3.28
C ALA A 17 0.67 12.01 4.60
N VAL A 18 1.69 11.63 5.36
CA VAL A 18 1.52 10.98 6.68
C VAL A 18 0.80 11.90 7.67
N ALA A 19 1.17 13.19 7.70
CA ALA A 19 0.55 14.18 8.58
C ALA A 19 -0.93 14.41 8.22
N THR A 20 -1.25 14.47 6.92
CA THR A 20 -2.63 14.68 6.45
C THR A 20 -3.52 13.46 6.71
N ARG A 21 -3.00 12.24 6.60
CA ARG A 21 -3.71 11.02 7.01
C ARG A 21 -3.84 10.91 8.54
N GLY A 22 -2.83 11.40 9.26
CA GLY A 22 -2.68 11.28 10.71
C GLY A 22 -1.92 10.02 11.10
N THR A 23 -0.92 10.13 11.98
CA THR A 23 0.00 9.03 12.33
C THR A 23 -0.72 7.80 12.86
N GLU A 24 -1.74 7.96 13.69
CA GLU A 24 -2.55 6.87 14.23
C GLU A 24 -3.33 6.13 13.11
N ASN A 25 -3.90 6.87 12.16
CA ASN A 25 -4.60 6.29 11.03
C ASN A 25 -3.64 5.59 10.06
N THR A 26 -2.47 6.17 9.83
CA THR A 26 -1.42 5.53 9.03
C THR A 26 -0.96 4.23 9.68
N GLN A 27 -0.79 4.17 10.99
CA GLN A 27 -0.47 2.93 11.71
C GLN A 27 -1.59 1.88 11.60
N ARG A 28 -2.85 2.31 11.69
CA ARG A 28 -4.00 1.41 11.46
C ARG A 28 -4.03 0.87 10.03
N ASP A 29 -3.75 1.71 9.04
CA ASP A 29 -3.75 1.33 7.62
C ASP A 29 -2.68 0.30 7.28
N LEU A 30 -1.53 0.34 7.97
CA LEU A 30 -0.41 -0.56 7.69
C LEU A 30 -0.71 -2.01 8.09
N GLU A 31 -1.61 -2.25 9.06
CA GLU A 31 -1.84 -3.56 9.67
C GLU A 31 -0.52 -4.19 10.21
N VAL A 32 -0.44 -4.33 11.54
CA VAL A 32 0.81 -4.49 12.31
C VAL A 32 1.75 -5.62 11.82
N GLU A 33 1.22 -6.65 11.17
CA GLU A 33 2.00 -7.82 10.72
C GLU A 33 2.57 -7.72 9.30
N LYS A 34 2.06 -6.80 8.45
CA LYS A 34 2.38 -6.78 7.00
C LYS A 34 2.80 -5.43 6.44
N GLY A 35 2.53 -4.32 7.11
CA GLY A 35 2.77 -3.00 6.52
C GLY A 35 3.99 -2.26 7.06
N TYR A 36 4.90 -1.94 6.16
CA TYR A 36 5.91 -0.88 6.37
C TYR A 36 5.69 0.19 5.33
N LEU A 37 5.69 1.47 5.73
CA LEU A 37 5.54 2.55 4.75
C LEU A 37 6.72 2.59 3.77
N VAL A 38 7.93 2.33 4.26
CA VAL A 38 9.14 2.21 3.46
C VAL A 38 9.90 0.97 3.94
N THR A 39 10.31 0.11 3.01
CA THR A 39 11.07 -1.11 3.28
C THR A 39 12.28 -1.20 2.35
N GLY A 40 13.29 -1.98 2.73
CA GLY A 40 14.48 -2.24 1.92
C GLY A 40 14.33 -3.37 0.89
N ALA A 41 13.11 -3.89 0.69
CA ALA A 41 12.82 -4.83 -0.39
C ALA A 41 13.03 -4.16 -1.77
N GLU A 42 13.43 -4.94 -2.78
CA GLU A 42 13.72 -4.42 -4.13
C GLU A 42 12.49 -3.77 -4.76
N GLU A 43 11.31 -4.34 -4.49
CA GLU A 43 10.01 -3.73 -4.75
C GLU A 43 9.67 -2.78 -3.59
N GLY A 44 10.05 -1.52 -3.71
CA GLY A 44 9.72 -0.48 -2.73
C GLY A 44 8.25 -0.57 -2.28
N SER A 45 8.00 -0.31 -0.99
CA SER A 45 6.71 -0.63 -0.36
C SER A 45 5.48 -0.13 -1.12
N LEU A 46 4.48 -1.00 -1.31
CA LEU A 46 3.18 -0.62 -1.88
C LEU A 46 2.44 0.40 -1.00
N CYS A 47 2.63 0.37 0.32
CA CYS A 47 1.93 1.22 1.27
C CYS A 47 2.18 2.72 1.04
N ILE A 48 3.39 3.11 0.61
CA ILE A 48 3.67 4.53 0.30
C ILE A 48 2.94 4.96 -0.96
N VAL A 49 2.87 4.09 -1.97
CA VAL A 49 2.22 4.38 -3.24
C VAL A 49 0.71 4.49 -3.02
N THR A 50 0.10 3.55 -2.30
CA THR A 50 -1.33 3.58 -1.96
C THR A 50 -1.66 4.78 -1.08
N LEU A 51 -0.78 5.18 -0.14
CA LEU A 51 -0.96 6.40 0.65
C LEU A 51 -0.98 7.64 -0.23
N MET A 52 -0.03 7.75 -1.16
CA MET A 52 0.07 8.91 -2.07
C MET A 52 -1.10 8.99 -3.05
N LEU A 53 -1.60 7.85 -3.54
CA LEU A 53 -2.69 7.82 -4.52
C LEU A 53 -4.07 7.93 -3.89
N THR A 54 -4.29 7.27 -2.75
CA THR A 54 -5.65 7.07 -2.19
C THR A 54 -5.84 7.70 -0.82
N GLY A 55 -4.77 8.21 -0.22
CA GLY A 55 -4.77 8.72 1.15
C GLY A 55 -4.76 7.61 2.22
N ARG A 56 -4.57 6.34 1.86
CA ARG A 56 -4.49 5.21 2.80
C ARG A 56 -3.29 4.32 2.52
N ALA A 57 -2.53 3.97 3.55
CA ALA A 57 -1.30 3.20 3.43
C ALA A 57 -1.51 1.67 3.37
N THR A 58 -2.62 1.21 2.77
CA THR A 58 -2.97 -0.22 2.75
C THR A 58 -1.97 -1.04 1.92
N PRO A 59 -1.57 -2.25 2.38
CA PRO A 59 -0.79 -3.19 1.57
C PRO A 59 -1.65 -3.97 0.56
N TYR A 60 -2.99 -3.87 0.60
CA TYR A 60 -3.87 -4.70 -0.22
C TYR A 60 -4.39 -3.98 -1.47
N LEU A 61 -4.24 -4.62 -2.63
CA LEU A 61 -4.61 -4.04 -3.93
C LEU A 61 -5.98 -4.47 -4.45
N HIS A 62 -6.70 -5.34 -3.74
CA HIS A 62 -8.07 -5.69 -4.08
C HIS A 62 -9.01 -4.48 -3.89
N ASN A 63 -10.14 -4.46 -4.60
CA ASN A 63 -11.12 -3.39 -4.43
C ASN A 63 -11.97 -3.63 -3.16
N GLY A 64 -12.26 -2.56 -2.42
CA GLY A 64 -13.15 -2.63 -1.26
C GLY A 64 -12.58 -3.40 -0.07
N VAL A 65 -13.46 -4.00 0.72
CA VAL A 65 -13.10 -4.77 1.92
C VAL A 65 -13.29 -6.26 1.63
N VAL A 66 -12.26 -7.06 1.88
CA VAL A 66 -12.30 -8.52 1.74
C VAL A 66 -12.16 -9.14 3.12
N TYR A 67 -13.01 -10.09 3.44
CA TYR A 67 -12.97 -10.81 4.71
C TYR A 67 -12.15 -12.09 4.52
N VAL A 68 -11.01 -12.19 5.22
CA VAL A 68 -10.08 -13.32 5.12
C VAL A 68 -10.08 -14.10 6.44
N GLY A 69 -10.33 -15.40 6.34
CA GLY A 69 -10.36 -16.36 7.43
C GLY A 69 -10.66 -17.76 6.89
N ASP A 70 -10.32 -18.80 7.65
CA ASP A 70 -10.67 -20.19 7.35
C ASP A 70 -11.79 -20.68 8.29
N GLU A 71 -12.19 -21.94 8.22
CA GLU A 71 -13.23 -22.49 9.11
C GLU A 71 -12.80 -22.50 10.60
N GLU A 72 -11.50 -22.37 10.86
CA GLU A 72 -10.89 -22.44 12.19
C GLU A 72 -10.68 -21.05 12.83
N HIS A 73 -10.61 -19.99 12.00
CA HIS A 73 -10.38 -18.60 12.41
C HIS A 73 -11.50 -17.66 11.95
N TYR A 74 -11.89 -16.73 12.83
CA TYR A 74 -12.84 -15.68 12.47
C TYR A 74 -12.33 -14.86 11.28
N ALA A 75 -13.24 -14.60 10.33
CA ALA A 75 -12.99 -13.74 9.19
C ALA A 75 -12.62 -12.31 9.62
N VAL A 76 -11.39 -11.88 9.32
CA VAL A 76 -10.88 -10.55 9.61
C VAL A 76 -11.02 -9.67 8.36
N PRO A 77 -11.53 -8.43 8.47
CA PRO A 77 -11.63 -7.52 7.34
C PRO A 77 -10.24 -6.99 6.94
N GLN A 78 -9.87 -7.20 5.68
CA GLN A 78 -8.76 -6.55 4.99
C GLN A 78 -9.29 -5.39 4.16
N TYR A 79 -8.73 -4.19 4.37
CA TYR A 79 -9.16 -2.98 3.68
C TYR A 79 -8.25 -2.70 2.49
N GLY A 80 -8.73 -2.98 1.28
CA GLY A 80 -8.02 -2.68 0.04
C GLY A 80 -8.27 -1.27 -0.47
N ILE A 81 -8.32 -1.12 -1.78
CA ILE A 81 -8.52 0.17 -2.46
C ILE A 81 -10.00 0.58 -2.38
N LEU A 82 -10.30 1.61 -1.60
CA LEU A 82 -11.66 2.13 -1.40
C LEU A 82 -12.04 3.26 -2.37
N ALA A 83 -11.04 3.96 -2.90
CA ALA A 83 -11.20 5.03 -3.86
C ALA A 83 -10.01 5.01 -4.83
N ARG A 84 -10.26 5.34 -6.10
CA ARG A 84 -9.21 5.37 -7.13
C ARG A 84 -8.76 6.79 -7.37
N SER A 85 -7.45 6.95 -7.57
CA SER A 85 -6.86 8.16 -8.13
C SER A 85 -7.00 8.14 -9.66
N GLU A 86 -6.93 9.31 -10.28
CA GLU A 86 -6.86 9.44 -11.75
C GLU A 86 -5.60 8.78 -12.33
N VAL A 87 -4.56 8.68 -11.51
CA VAL A 87 -3.30 8.01 -11.85
C VAL A 87 -3.17 6.73 -11.04
N GLY A 88 -2.82 5.63 -11.69
CA GLY A 88 -2.52 4.35 -11.05
C GLY A 88 -1.02 4.04 -11.07
N PHE A 89 -0.65 2.90 -10.52
CA PHE A 89 0.69 2.33 -10.67
C PHE A 89 0.59 0.92 -11.26
N LEU A 90 1.60 0.52 -12.01
CA LEU A 90 1.70 -0.80 -12.62
C LEU A 90 2.57 -1.66 -11.72
N LEU A 91 2.03 -2.77 -11.24
CA LEU A 91 2.78 -3.80 -10.54
C LEU A 91 3.07 -4.94 -11.53
N TYR A 92 4.32 -5.36 -11.60
CA TYR A 92 4.72 -6.57 -12.30
C TYR A 92 5.04 -7.63 -11.25
N GLU A 93 4.33 -8.76 -11.32
CA GLU A 93 4.62 -9.94 -10.51
C GLU A 93 5.13 -11.04 -11.45
N GLU A 94 6.37 -11.48 -11.23
CA GLU A 94 6.95 -12.56 -12.03
C GLU A 94 6.37 -13.91 -11.55
N GLY A 95 5.65 -14.61 -12.43
CA GLY A 95 5.23 -15.99 -12.18
C GLY A 95 3.86 -16.19 -11.51
N VAL A 96 2.84 -15.38 -11.85
CA VAL A 96 1.45 -15.82 -11.63
C VAL A 96 1.12 -16.94 -12.63
N GLU A 97 1.58 -18.16 -12.36
CA GLU A 97 0.92 -19.34 -12.92
C GLU A 97 -0.55 -19.23 -12.46
N GLU A 98 -1.47 -19.08 -13.40
CA GLU A 98 -2.89 -19.19 -13.14
C GLU A 98 -3.15 -20.55 -12.49
N ARG A 99 -3.18 -20.60 -11.15
CA ARG A 99 -3.89 -21.67 -10.46
C ARG A 99 -5.36 -21.47 -10.75
N MET A 100 -5.79 -22.00 -11.90
CA MET A 100 -7.20 -22.25 -12.16
C MET A 100 -7.73 -23.10 -10.99
N PRO A 101 -8.76 -22.67 -10.26
CA PRO A 101 -9.35 -23.49 -9.22
C PRO A 101 -10.04 -24.68 -9.88
N GLY A 102 -9.42 -25.86 -9.84
CA GLY A 102 -10.04 -27.11 -10.31
C GLY A 102 -9.15 -28.23 -10.86
N SER A 103 -7.83 -28.18 -10.72
CA SER A 103 -6.93 -29.29 -11.08
C SER A 103 -6.42 -30.05 -9.86
#